data_AF-A0A1X6MJU8-F1
#
_entry.id   AF-A0A1X6MJU8-F1
#
_cell.length_a   1.000
_cell.length_b   1.000
_cell.length_c   1.000
_cell.angle_alpha   90.00
_cell.angle_beta   90.00
_cell.angle_gamma   90.00
#
_symmetry.space_group_name_H-M   'P 1'
#
loop_
_entity.id
_entity.type
_entity.pdbx_description
1 polymer ?
#
loop_
_entity_poly.entity_id
_entity_poly.type
_entity_poly.pdbx_seq_one_letter_code
_entity_poly.pdbx_strand_id
1 'polypeptide(L)'
;MADRAKVQMQAAQPPPVTSESIELPDINSEYSDSEDEDRPRTFDPPEWAQSPELRQALQQQSTMNPDDIFGRIGPLRMEDIFRTRQSRFRARTSSANWTGTDQLTAEEEREYARRMGFK
;
A
#
# COMPACT_ATOMS: atom_id res chain seq x y z
N MET A 1 4.63 2.22 -50.86
CA MET A 1 3.35 1.62 -50.39
C MET A 1 3.48 0.97 -48.99
N ALA A 2 4.43 1.39 -48.14
CA ALA A 2 4.63 0.79 -46.81
C ALA A 2 4.17 1.67 -45.64
N ASP A 3 4.00 2.98 -45.86
CA ASP A 3 3.67 3.93 -44.78
C ASP A 3 2.20 3.93 -44.36
N ARG A 4 1.30 3.45 -45.22
CA ARG A 4 -0.15 3.40 -44.91
C ARG A 4 -0.54 2.22 -44.00
N ALA A 5 0.27 1.16 -43.96
CA ALA A 5 0.02 -0.02 -43.12
C ALA A 5 0.37 0.20 -41.64
N LYS A 6 1.35 1.08 -41.34
CA LYS A 6 1.74 1.40 -39.96
C LYS A 6 0.73 2.28 -39.22
N VAL A 7 -0.02 3.12 -39.94
CA VAL A 7 -1.04 4.01 -39.36
C VAL A 7 -2.26 3.24 -38.85
N GLN A 8 -2.59 2.08 -39.45
CA GLN A 8 -3.76 1.29 -39.05
C GLN A 8 -3.56 0.47 -37.77
N MET A 9 -2.33 0.22 -37.34
CA MET A 9 -2.06 -0.55 -36.11
C MET A 9 -2.01 0.31 -34.83
N GLN A 10 -1.98 1.65 -34.96
CA GLN A 10 -2.01 2.58 -33.82
C GLN A 10 -3.45 2.98 -33.40
N ALA A 11 -4.47 2.61 -34.16
CA ALA A 11 -5.85 3.04 -33.94
C ALA A 11 -6.64 2.21 -32.90
N ALA A 12 -6.01 1.23 -32.23
CA ALA A 12 -6.70 0.29 -31.33
C ALA A 12 -6.28 0.39 -29.85
N GLN A 13 -5.55 1.43 -29.45
CA GLN A 13 -5.32 1.68 -28.01
C GLN A 13 -6.43 2.61 -27.48
N PRO A 14 -7.22 2.16 -26.48
CA PRO A 14 -8.17 3.05 -25.82
C PRO A 14 -7.41 4.25 -25.22
N PRO A 15 -8.05 5.43 -25.16
CA PRO A 15 -7.41 6.63 -24.63
C PRO A 15 -6.90 6.37 -23.20
N PRO A 16 -5.75 6.96 -22.82
CA PRO A 16 -5.22 6.79 -21.47
C PRO A 16 -6.24 7.32 -20.46
N VAL A 17 -6.91 6.40 -19.74
CA VAL A 17 -7.89 6.74 -18.71
C VAL A 17 -7.22 7.56 -17.61
N THR A 18 -7.72 8.74 -17.32
CA THR A 18 -7.31 9.56 -16.17
C THR A 18 -7.47 8.74 -14.90
N SER A 19 -6.51 8.81 -13.97
CA SER A 19 -6.52 7.99 -12.74
C SER A 19 -7.78 8.19 -11.90
N GLU A 20 -8.36 9.40 -11.93
CA GLU A 20 -9.60 9.75 -11.25
C GLU A 20 -10.86 9.15 -11.90
N SER A 21 -10.73 8.60 -13.12
CA SER A 21 -11.83 8.00 -13.89
C SER A 21 -11.72 6.47 -13.95
N ILE A 22 -10.80 5.89 -13.18
CA ILE A 22 -10.71 4.44 -13.00
C ILE A 22 -11.70 4.07 -11.91
N GLU A 23 -12.88 3.60 -12.32
CA GLU A 23 -13.79 2.89 -11.42
C GLU A 23 -13.14 1.56 -11.05
N LEU A 24 -12.55 1.51 -9.87
CA LEU A 24 -12.13 0.25 -9.27
C LEU A 24 -13.39 -0.55 -8.96
N PRO A 25 -13.41 -1.88 -9.20
CA PRO A 25 -14.49 -2.71 -8.72
C PRO A 25 -14.59 -2.57 -7.21
N ASP A 26 -15.82 -2.67 -6.69
CA ASP A 26 -16.05 -2.70 -5.26
C ASP A 26 -15.13 -3.77 -4.65
N ILE A 27 -14.43 -3.38 -3.58
CA ILE A 27 -13.57 -4.30 -2.86
C ILE A 27 -14.48 -5.45 -2.43
N ASN A 28 -14.12 -6.67 -2.78
CA ASN A 28 -14.80 -7.86 -2.27
C ASN A 28 -14.40 -8.03 -0.80
N SER A 29 -14.92 -7.12 0.01
CA SER A 29 -14.70 -6.97 1.43
C SER A 29 -15.93 -7.59 2.08
N GLU A 30 -15.70 -8.70 2.76
CA GLU A 30 -16.68 -9.39 3.61
C GLU A 30 -17.17 -8.50 4.78
N TYR A 31 -16.62 -7.30 4.92
CA TYR A 31 -16.81 -6.37 6.02
C TYR A 31 -17.34 -5.00 5.56
N SER A 32 -17.63 -4.80 4.27
CA SER A 32 -18.03 -3.48 3.73
C SER A 32 -19.53 -3.22 3.78
N ASP A 33 -20.34 -4.20 4.16
CA ASP A 33 -21.76 -3.98 4.39
C ASP A 33 -22.01 -3.90 5.90
N SER A 34 -22.40 -2.72 6.37
CA SER A 34 -22.79 -2.49 7.77
C SER A 34 -24.02 -3.30 8.20
N GLU A 35 -24.72 -3.95 7.25
CA GLU A 35 -25.79 -4.91 7.54
C GLU A 35 -25.27 -6.35 7.80
N ASP A 36 -23.95 -6.61 7.69
CA ASP A 36 -23.35 -7.95 7.85
C ASP A 36 -22.78 -8.22 9.28
N GLU A 37 -23.07 -7.36 10.25
CA GLU A 37 -22.70 -7.58 11.67
C GLU A 37 -23.38 -8.83 12.28
N ASP A 38 -24.50 -9.27 11.69
CA ASP A 38 -25.26 -10.46 12.09
C ASP A 38 -24.84 -11.76 11.36
N ARG A 39 -23.88 -11.71 10.42
CA ARG A 39 -23.39 -12.93 9.78
C ARG A 39 -22.63 -13.80 10.79
N PRO A 40 -22.83 -15.13 10.81
CA PRO A 40 -22.04 -16.01 11.66
C PRO A 40 -20.57 -15.84 11.30
N ARG A 41 -19.79 -15.30 12.24
CA ARG A 41 -18.32 -15.21 12.15
C ARG A 41 -17.80 -16.59 11.77
N THR A 42 -17.29 -16.71 10.54
CA THR A 42 -16.74 -17.97 10.01
C THR A 42 -15.26 -18.13 10.38
N PHE A 43 -14.67 -17.09 10.96
CA PHE A 43 -13.30 -17.08 11.45
C PHE A 43 -13.31 -16.98 12.97
N ASP A 44 -12.89 -18.06 13.62
CA ASP A 44 -12.56 -18.06 15.04
C ASP A 44 -11.11 -17.58 15.19
N PRO A 45 -10.86 -16.35 15.69
CA PRO A 45 -9.51 -15.85 15.87
C PRO A 45 -8.75 -16.74 16.87
N PRO A 46 -7.45 -16.97 16.68
CA PRO A 46 -6.66 -17.70 17.66
C PRO A 46 -6.57 -16.91 18.98
N GLU A 47 -6.31 -17.62 20.09
CA GLU A 47 -6.27 -17.02 21.44
C GLU A 47 -5.35 -15.78 21.55
N TRP A 48 -4.20 -15.77 20.87
CA TRP A 48 -3.30 -14.60 20.88
C TRP A 48 -3.90 -13.34 20.24
N ALA A 49 -4.91 -13.50 19.39
CA ALA A 49 -5.66 -12.43 18.75
C ALA A 49 -6.97 -12.09 19.49
N GLN A 50 -7.22 -12.71 20.64
CA GLN A 50 -8.37 -12.44 21.51
C GLN A 50 -7.94 -11.75 22.81
N SER A 51 -8.88 -11.08 23.48
CA SER A 51 -8.64 -10.56 24.83
C SER A 51 -8.81 -11.68 25.86
N PRO A 52 -7.96 -11.77 26.90
CA PRO A 52 -6.99 -10.79 27.39
C PRO A 52 -5.57 -10.81 26.78
N GLU A 53 -5.19 -11.86 26.05
CA GLU A 53 -3.84 -12.12 25.56
C GLU A 53 -3.37 -11.03 24.60
N LEU A 54 -4.22 -10.63 23.65
CA LEU A 54 -3.95 -9.56 22.70
C LEU A 54 -3.60 -8.25 23.41
N ARG A 55 -4.33 -7.90 24.47
CA ARG A 55 -4.10 -6.67 25.22
C ARG A 55 -2.73 -6.69 25.91
N GLN A 56 -2.35 -7.84 26.48
CA GLN A 56 -1.04 -8.00 27.10
C GLN A 56 0.08 -7.91 26.05
N ALA A 57 -0.10 -8.55 24.88
CA ALA A 57 0.86 -8.49 23.79
C ALA A 57 1.04 -7.05 23.26
N LEU A 58 -0.05 -6.32 23.02
CA LEU A 58 -0.01 -4.92 22.57
C LEU A 58 0.68 -4.02 23.60
N GLN A 59 0.43 -4.22 24.89
CA GLN A 59 1.09 -3.45 25.95
C GLN A 59 2.61 -3.69 25.95
N GLN A 60 3.05 -4.94 25.75
CA GLN A 60 4.47 -5.28 25.63
C GLN A 60 5.10 -4.69 24.37
N GLN A 61 4.39 -4.74 23.23
CA GLN A 61 4.87 -4.22 21.94
C GLN A 61 4.93 -2.69 21.88
N SER A 62 4.16 -1.99 22.71
CA SER A 62 4.03 -0.51 22.66
C SER A 62 5.34 0.28 22.76
N THR A 63 6.39 -0.32 23.36
CA THR A 63 7.70 0.33 23.56
C THR A 63 8.79 -0.24 22.65
N MET A 64 8.47 -1.23 21.81
CA MET A 64 9.42 -1.84 20.90
C MET A 64 9.56 -0.98 19.65
N ASN A 65 10.79 -0.65 19.30
CA ASN A 65 11.09 0.08 18.08
C ASN A 65 10.94 -0.84 16.85
N PRO A 66 10.01 -0.57 15.92
CA PRO A 66 9.85 -1.38 14.72
C PRO A 66 11.06 -1.29 13.79
N ASP A 67 11.79 -0.18 13.79
CA ASP A 67 12.96 0.02 12.92
C ASP A 67 14.11 -0.93 13.28
N ASP A 68 14.25 -1.32 14.55
CA ASP A 68 15.27 -2.28 14.99
C ASP A 68 14.93 -3.72 14.59
N ILE A 69 13.65 -4.01 14.37
CA ILE A 69 13.16 -5.35 14.01
C ILE A 69 13.12 -5.54 12.50
N PHE A 70 12.53 -4.58 11.78
CA PHE A 70 12.27 -4.68 10.35
C PHE A 70 13.27 -3.89 9.49
N GLY A 71 13.98 -2.93 10.09
CA GLY A 71 14.84 -2.02 9.35
C GLY A 71 14.05 -0.99 8.53
N ARG A 72 14.80 -0.15 7.81
CA ARG A 72 14.23 0.87 6.93
C ARG A 72 13.54 0.23 5.73
N ILE A 73 12.33 0.69 5.42
CA ILE A 73 11.61 0.24 4.22
C ILE A 73 12.33 0.74 2.98
N GLY A 74 12.81 -0.20 2.17
CA GLY A 74 13.48 0.09 0.90
C GLY A 74 12.51 0.58 -0.18
N PRO A 75 13.02 1.22 -1.26
CA PRO A 75 12.20 1.63 -2.38
C PRO A 75 11.58 0.41 -3.08
N LEU A 76 10.27 0.46 -3.31
CA LEU A 76 9.54 -0.59 -4.00
C LEU A 76 9.95 -0.66 -5.48
N ARG A 77 10.44 -1.82 -5.92
CA ARG A 77 10.76 -2.12 -7.32
C ARG A 77 9.67 -2.99 -7.90
N MET A 78 8.86 -2.42 -8.77
CA MET A 78 7.73 -3.12 -9.39
C MET A 78 8.20 -4.27 -10.28
N GLU A 79 9.43 -4.16 -10.77
CA GLU A 79 10.12 -5.15 -11.61
C GLU A 79 10.39 -6.46 -10.87
N ASP A 80 10.61 -6.39 -9.56
CA ASP A 80 10.89 -7.55 -8.72
C ASP A 80 9.61 -8.29 -8.32
N ILE A 81 8.49 -7.56 -8.21
CA ILE A 81 7.19 -8.11 -7.80
C ILE A 81 6.45 -8.73 -8.98
N PHE A 82 6.40 -8.01 -10.10
CA PHE A 82 5.65 -8.46 -11.27
C PHE A 82 6.62 -8.91 -12.35
N ARG A 83 6.57 -10.21 -12.69
CA ARG A 83 7.26 -10.81 -13.84
C ARG A 83 6.65 -10.38 -15.19
N THR A 84 6.30 -9.11 -15.35
CA THR A 84 5.65 -8.56 -16.54
C THR A 84 6.53 -7.48 -17.19
N ARG A 85 6.30 -7.20 -18.48
CA ARG A 85 7.10 -6.22 -19.20
C ARG A 85 6.83 -4.79 -18.68
N GLN A 86 7.91 -4.04 -18.47
CA GLN A 86 7.99 -2.65 -18.00
C GLN A 86 6.94 -1.67 -18.57
N SER A 87 6.48 -1.92 -19.81
CA SER A 87 5.51 -1.09 -20.53
C SER A 87 4.14 -0.96 -19.86
N ARG A 88 3.81 -1.80 -18.87
CA ARG A 88 2.54 -1.72 -18.13
C ARG A 88 2.59 -0.85 -16.87
N PHE A 89 3.79 -0.46 -16.43
CA PHE A 89 3.90 0.48 -15.33
C PHE A 89 3.72 1.89 -15.87
N ARG A 90 2.68 2.56 -15.37
CA ARG A 90 2.39 3.95 -15.75
C ARG A 90 3.54 4.84 -15.26
N ALA A 91 3.91 5.84 -16.06
CA ALA A 91 4.89 6.82 -15.65
C ALA A 91 4.43 7.51 -14.35
N ARG A 92 5.35 7.68 -13.40
CA ARG A 92 5.09 8.29 -12.09
C ARG A 92 4.52 9.69 -12.27
N THR A 93 3.39 9.97 -11.64
CA THR A 93 2.79 11.31 -11.55
C THR A 93 3.26 12.02 -10.27
N SER A 94 2.84 13.27 -10.08
CA SER A 94 3.26 14.13 -8.95
C SER A 94 3.02 13.51 -7.56
N SER A 95 2.06 12.61 -7.40
CA SER A 95 1.78 11.89 -6.14
C SER A 95 2.90 10.95 -5.69
N ALA A 96 3.84 10.63 -6.57
CA ALA A 96 5.00 9.82 -6.25
C ALA A 96 6.25 10.66 -5.94
N ASN A 97 6.15 12.00 -5.93
CA ASN A 97 7.25 12.89 -5.62
C ASN A 97 7.15 13.46 -4.21
N TRP A 98 7.63 12.70 -3.24
CA TRP A 98 7.79 13.13 -1.84
C TRP A 98 9.18 13.75 -1.59
N THR A 99 9.87 14.24 -2.63
CA THR A 99 11.19 14.87 -2.48
C THR A 99 11.05 16.37 -2.19
N GLY A 100 11.82 16.90 -1.23
CA GLY A 100 11.76 18.30 -0.81
C GLY A 100 11.14 18.48 0.58
N THR A 101 10.09 19.31 0.68
CA THR A 101 9.45 19.70 1.96
C THR A 101 8.73 18.57 2.68
N ASP A 102 8.36 17.52 1.96
CA ASP A 102 7.64 16.35 2.49
C ASP A 102 8.57 15.23 2.96
N GLN A 103 9.89 15.44 2.92
CA GLN A 103 10.84 14.47 3.47
C GLN A 103 10.88 14.60 4.99
N LEU A 104 10.78 13.45 5.66
CA LEU A 104 10.98 13.36 7.10
C LEU A 104 12.42 13.77 7.43
N THR A 105 12.55 14.72 8.35
CA THR A 105 13.85 15.19 8.83
C THR A 105 14.37 14.31 9.95
N ALA A 106 15.69 14.27 10.11
CA ALA A 106 16.32 13.54 11.23
C ALA A 106 15.92 14.09 12.61
N GLU A 107 15.40 15.32 12.69
CA GLU A 107 14.87 15.91 13.93
C GLU A 107 13.49 15.34 14.26
N GLU A 108 12.59 15.26 13.28
CA GLU A 108 11.26 14.66 13.41
C GLU A 108 11.34 13.17 13.77
N GLU A 109 12.26 12.42 13.14
CA GLU A 109 12.52 11.02 13.49
C GLU A 109 12.94 10.87 14.97
N ARG A 110 13.85 11.73 15.44
CA ARG A 110 14.32 11.73 16.84
C ARG A 110 13.24 12.13 17.83
N GLU A 111 12.42 13.12 17.49
CA GLU A 111 11.30 13.54 18.33
C GLU A 111 10.24 12.44 18.40
N TYR A 112 9.93 11.80 17.27
CA TYR A 112 9.03 10.66 17.20
C TYR A 112 9.52 9.50 18.08
N ALA A 113 10.78 9.08 17.93
CA ALA A 113 11.36 8.01 18.74
C ALA A 113 11.30 8.34 20.24
N ARG A 114 11.59 9.59 20.63
CA ARG A 114 11.47 10.06 22.01
C ARG A 114 10.03 10.00 22.52
N ARG A 115 9.05 10.43 21.71
CA ARG A 115 7.62 10.42 22.06
C ARG A 115 7.11 8.99 22.25
N MET A 116 7.57 8.06 21.42
CA MET A 116 7.21 6.65 21.49
C MET A 116 7.97 5.88 22.58
N GLY A 117 9.00 6.47 23.18
CA GLY A 117 9.82 5.82 24.19
C GLY A 117 10.69 4.69 23.63
N PHE A 118 10.95 4.72 22.33
CA PHE A 118 11.89 3.82 21.67
C PHE A 118 13.29 4.09 22.21
N LYS A 119 14.00 3.03 22.61
CA LYS A 119 15.33 3.11 23.24
C LYS A 119 16.42 2.76 22.24
#